data_AF-A0A3A8JGZ0-F1
#
_entry.id   AF-A0A3A8JGZ0-F1
#
_cell.length_a   1.000
_cell.length_b   1.000
_cell.length_c   1.000
_cell.angle_alpha   90.00
_cell.angle_beta   90.00
_cell.angle_gamma   90.00
#
_symmetry.space_group_name_H-M   'P 1'
#
loop_
_entity.id
_entity.type
_entity.pdbx_description
1 polymer ?
#
loop_
_entity_poly.entity_id
_entity_poly.type
_entity_poly.pdbx_seq_one_letter_code
_entity_poly.pdbx_strand_id
1 'polypeptide(L)'
;VRDLEGICLSRTIATEKQLVPNVVAASSPVVYAHDEAWHRLKYYVVVNHLGHLVSTIGKATRNEVVLWQLVAHRLMTWKKEYANNAVFVDCVEDLYQTPTIAAKANLMSKLNDCGANPIYTHIPNPICHNKEVSYCESNNS
;
A
#
# COMPACT_ATOMS: atom_id res chain seq x y z
N VAL A 1 -5.96 -12.30 -10.09
CA VAL A 1 -4.53 -12.20 -9.73
C VAL A 1 -3.75 -13.15 -10.62
N ARG A 2 -2.62 -12.72 -11.21
CA ARG A 2 -1.72 -13.50 -12.07
C ARG A 2 -0.28 -13.19 -11.62
N ASP A 3 0.66 -14.05 -11.97
CA ASP A 3 2.07 -13.98 -11.56
C ASP A 3 2.27 -14.08 -10.03
N LEU A 4 2.62 -15.26 -9.56
CA LEU A 4 2.78 -15.55 -8.13
C LEU A 4 4.23 -15.38 -7.66
N GLU A 5 5.17 -15.04 -8.55
CA GLU A 5 6.59 -14.87 -8.19
C GLU A 5 6.80 -13.72 -7.20
N GLY A 6 5.85 -12.77 -7.13
CA GLY A 6 5.86 -11.65 -6.19
C GLY A 6 5.03 -11.84 -4.91
N ILE A 7 4.44 -13.03 -4.66
CA ILE A 7 3.53 -13.21 -3.52
C ILE A 7 4.26 -13.08 -2.17
N CYS A 8 3.60 -12.45 -1.20
CA CYS A 8 4.07 -12.34 0.17
C CYS A 8 2.97 -12.72 1.16
N LEU A 9 3.32 -13.54 2.15
CA LEU A 9 2.46 -13.92 3.26
C LEU A 9 3.02 -13.32 4.54
N SER A 10 2.17 -12.61 5.30
CA SER A 10 2.50 -12.23 6.67
C SER A 10 2.57 -13.50 7.52
N ARG A 11 3.72 -13.75 8.16
CA ARG A 11 3.89 -14.89 9.07
C ARG A 11 2.84 -14.91 10.17
N THR A 12 2.51 -13.77 10.74
CA THR A 12 1.49 -13.64 11.81
C THR A 12 0.13 -14.12 11.31
N ILE A 13 -0.36 -13.54 10.22
CA ILE A 13 -1.70 -13.86 9.66
C ILE A 13 -1.73 -15.30 9.12
N ALA A 14 -0.68 -15.74 8.44
CA ALA A 14 -0.61 -17.08 7.85
C ALA A 14 -0.57 -18.18 8.93
N THR A 15 0.04 -17.92 10.08
CA THR A 15 0.05 -18.84 11.22
C THR A 15 -1.32 -18.91 11.88
N GLU A 16 -1.98 -17.78 12.11
CA GLU A 16 -3.37 -17.72 12.62
C GLU A 16 -4.35 -18.48 11.72
N LYS A 17 -4.16 -18.39 10.40
CA LYS A 17 -4.96 -19.10 9.39
C LYS A 17 -4.52 -20.54 9.15
N GLN A 18 -3.55 -21.05 9.92
CA GLN A 18 -3.00 -22.40 9.78
C GLN A 18 -2.46 -22.72 8.38
N LEU A 19 -2.06 -21.70 7.62
CA LEU A 19 -1.41 -21.85 6.32
C LEU A 19 0.07 -22.20 6.47
N VAL A 20 0.72 -21.68 7.51
CA VAL A 20 2.07 -22.05 7.90
C VAL A 20 1.98 -22.90 9.18
N PRO A 21 2.57 -24.11 9.23
CA PRO A 21 3.37 -24.77 8.19
C PRO A 21 2.56 -25.67 7.21
N ASN A 22 1.24 -25.76 7.37
CA ASN A 22 0.45 -26.85 6.75
C ASN A 22 0.33 -26.77 5.22
N VAL A 23 0.30 -25.56 4.67
CA VAL A 23 0.20 -25.29 3.22
C VAL A 23 1.53 -24.81 2.67
N VAL A 24 2.24 -23.99 3.44
CA VAL A 24 3.54 -23.42 3.07
C VAL A 24 4.52 -23.61 4.22
N ALA A 25 5.73 -24.09 3.92
CA ALA A 25 6.78 -24.25 4.90
C ALA A 25 7.14 -22.90 5.58
N ALA A 26 7.44 -22.92 6.87
CA ALA A 26 7.80 -21.71 7.63
C ALA A 26 9.10 -21.02 7.12
N SER A 27 9.97 -21.79 6.46
CA SER A 27 11.22 -21.33 5.82
C SER A 27 11.02 -20.92 4.34
N SER A 28 9.79 -20.98 3.84
CA SER A 28 9.51 -20.61 2.45
C SER A 28 9.83 -19.13 2.20
N PRO A 29 10.44 -18.78 1.06
CA PRO A 29 10.81 -17.40 0.74
C PRO A 29 9.61 -16.45 0.61
N VAL A 30 8.39 -16.98 0.50
CA VAL A 30 7.16 -16.17 0.45
C VAL A 30 6.65 -15.77 1.84
N VAL A 31 7.23 -16.29 2.93
CA VAL A 31 6.79 -16.04 4.32
C VAL A 31 7.64 -14.94 4.93
N TYR A 32 7.07 -13.75 5.02
CA TYR A 32 7.72 -12.53 5.48
C TYR A 32 7.32 -12.15 6.91
N ALA A 33 8.11 -11.29 7.53
CA ALA A 33 7.66 -10.57 8.71
C ALA A 33 6.40 -9.74 8.39
N HIS A 34 5.54 -9.50 9.38
CA HIS A 34 4.23 -8.89 9.13
C HIS A 34 4.36 -7.47 8.57
N ASP A 35 5.27 -6.68 9.13
CA ASP A 35 5.62 -5.33 8.72
C ASP A 35 6.15 -5.28 7.29
N GLU A 36 7.00 -6.23 6.89
CA GLU A 36 7.52 -6.31 5.53
C GLU A 36 6.42 -6.71 4.53
N ALA A 37 5.61 -7.71 4.85
CA ALA A 37 4.45 -8.09 4.03
C ALA A 37 3.48 -6.91 3.88
N TRP A 38 3.25 -6.18 4.97
CA TRP A 38 2.40 -5.00 5.00
C TRP A 38 2.96 -3.85 4.16
N HIS A 39 4.25 -3.57 4.27
CA HIS A 39 4.96 -2.59 3.45
C HIS A 39 4.81 -2.89 1.95
N ARG A 40 5.01 -4.16 1.55
CA ARG A 40 4.85 -4.59 0.15
C ARG A 40 3.41 -4.43 -0.33
N LEU A 41 2.43 -4.75 0.51
CA LEU A 41 1.01 -4.55 0.20
C LEU A 41 0.68 -3.07 -0.04
N LYS A 42 1.13 -2.17 0.85
CA LYS A 42 0.95 -0.72 0.68
C LYS A 42 1.49 -0.25 -0.66
N TYR A 43 2.69 -0.68 -1.05
CA TYR A 43 3.25 -0.31 -2.35
C TYR A 43 2.46 -0.91 -3.53
N TYR A 44 2.31 -2.23 -3.59
CA TYR A 44 1.76 -2.88 -4.78
C TYR A 44 0.26 -2.61 -4.97
N VAL A 45 -0.50 -2.61 -3.88
CA VAL A 45 -1.97 -2.48 -3.95
C VAL A 45 -2.39 -1.01 -3.87
N VAL A 46 -1.89 -0.25 -2.89
CA VAL A 46 -2.36 1.12 -2.66
C VAL A 46 -1.69 2.10 -3.61
N VAL A 47 -0.36 2.15 -3.62
CA VAL A 47 0.38 3.13 -4.44
C VAL A 47 0.29 2.77 -5.92
N ASN A 48 0.69 1.55 -6.28
CA ASN A 48 0.84 1.16 -7.68
C ASN A 48 -0.53 0.88 -8.32
N HIS A 49 -1.31 -0.06 -7.79
CA HIS A 49 -2.55 -0.46 -8.45
C HIS A 49 -3.70 0.54 -8.26
N LEU A 50 -4.10 0.79 -7.01
CA LEU A 50 -5.22 1.69 -6.70
C LEU A 50 -4.90 3.13 -7.09
N GLY A 51 -3.68 3.60 -6.81
CA GLY A 51 -3.25 4.94 -7.19
C GLY A 51 -3.34 5.20 -8.70
N HIS A 52 -2.92 4.25 -9.53
CA HIS A 52 -3.08 4.38 -10.98
C HIS A 52 -4.56 4.39 -11.41
N LEU A 53 -5.40 3.56 -10.80
CA LEU A 53 -6.84 3.55 -11.09
C LEU A 53 -7.49 4.89 -10.74
N VAL A 54 -7.29 5.36 -9.51
CA VAL A 54 -7.86 6.62 -9.01
C VAL A 54 -7.37 7.80 -9.84
N SER A 55 -6.07 7.88 -10.14
CA SER A 55 -5.54 8.97 -10.97
C SER A 55 -6.08 8.93 -12.40
N THR A 56 -6.26 7.74 -12.98
CA THR A 56 -6.79 7.60 -14.35
C THR A 56 -8.25 8.08 -14.43
N ILE A 57 -9.10 7.63 -13.50
CA ILE A 57 -10.50 8.06 -13.44
C ILE A 57 -10.59 9.53 -13.02
N GLY A 58 -9.76 9.94 -12.07
CA GLY A 58 -9.66 11.30 -11.57
C GLY A 58 -9.34 12.31 -12.67
N LYS A 59 -8.40 12.00 -13.57
CA LYS A 59 -8.09 12.85 -14.73
C LYS A 59 -9.27 12.99 -15.70
N ALA A 60 -10.00 11.91 -15.95
CA ALA A 60 -11.16 11.93 -16.84
C ALA A 60 -12.36 12.69 -16.23
N THR A 61 -12.50 12.67 -14.91
CA THR A 61 -13.65 13.23 -14.18
C THR A 61 -13.37 14.55 -13.46
N ARG A 62 -12.10 14.96 -13.37
CA ARG A 62 -11.58 16.04 -12.51
C ARG A 62 -11.95 15.90 -11.02
N ASN A 63 -12.10 14.67 -10.53
CA ASN A 63 -12.60 14.37 -9.18
C ASN A 63 -11.68 13.44 -8.38
N GLU A 64 -10.36 13.50 -8.59
CA GLU A 64 -9.40 12.59 -7.94
C GLU A 64 -9.50 12.63 -6.40
N VAL A 65 -9.67 13.82 -5.81
CA VAL A 65 -9.85 14.00 -4.36
C VAL A 65 -11.09 13.27 -3.85
N VAL A 66 -12.22 13.38 -4.57
CA VAL A 66 -13.48 12.73 -4.18
C VAL A 66 -13.35 11.21 -4.24
N LEU A 67 -12.61 10.67 -5.21
CA LEU A 67 -12.33 9.24 -5.30
C LEU A 67 -11.48 8.75 -4.12
N TRP A 68 -10.47 9.50 -3.70
CA TRP A 68 -9.69 9.17 -2.49
C TRP A 68 -10.52 9.27 -1.21
N GLN A 69 -11.42 10.25 -1.10
CA GLN A 69 -12.39 10.32 0.01
C GLN A 69 -13.31 9.09 0.05
N LEU A 70 -13.75 8.60 -1.11
CA LEU A 70 -14.55 7.37 -1.20
C LEU A 70 -13.75 6.15 -0.74
N VAL A 71 -12.47 6.05 -1.12
CA VAL A 71 -11.55 5.00 -0.63
C VAL A 71 -11.44 5.05 0.88
N ALA A 72 -11.16 6.23 1.45
CA ALA A 72 -11.04 6.43 2.89
C ALA A 72 -12.34 6.07 3.64
N HIS A 73 -13.50 6.50 3.11
CA HIS A 73 -14.80 6.13 3.66
C HIS A 73 -15.02 4.62 3.64
N ARG A 74 -14.69 3.95 2.52
CA ARG A 74 -14.85 2.50 2.39
C ARG A 74 -13.98 1.73 3.38
N LEU A 75 -12.73 2.16 3.57
CA LEU A 75 -11.83 1.59 4.58
C LEU A 75 -12.42 1.70 5.99
N MET A 76 -12.98 2.87 6.35
CA MET A 76 -13.61 3.07 7.65
C MET A 76 -14.88 2.24 7.87
N THR A 77 -15.66 2.03 6.82
CA THR A 77 -16.80 1.10 6.87
C THR A 77 -16.32 -0.33 7.10
N TRP A 78 -15.29 -0.80 6.37
CA TRP A 78 -14.71 -2.11 6.59
C TRP A 78 -14.10 -2.27 7.98
N LYS A 79 -13.44 -1.24 8.53
CA LYS A 79 -12.92 -1.28 9.90
C LYS A 79 -14.03 -1.62 10.91
N LYS A 80 -15.24 -1.09 10.72
CA LYS A 80 -16.41 -1.40 11.56
C LYS A 80 -16.96 -2.80 11.32
N GLU A 81 -17.09 -3.21 10.06
CA GLU A 81 -17.59 -4.55 9.68
C GLU A 81 -16.68 -5.67 10.22
N TYR A 82 -15.36 -5.45 10.20
CA TYR A 82 -14.35 -6.40 10.64
C TYR A 82 -13.75 -6.03 12.01
N ALA A 83 -14.52 -5.37 12.89
CA ALA A 83 -14.03 -4.89 14.19
C ALA A 83 -13.47 -6.00 15.10
N ASN A 84 -13.90 -7.25 14.90
CA ASN A 84 -13.40 -8.41 15.65
C ASN A 84 -12.04 -8.94 15.15
N ASN A 85 -11.49 -8.38 14.07
CA ASN A 85 -10.19 -8.73 13.54
C ASN A 85 -9.18 -7.61 13.83
N ALA A 86 -8.47 -7.73 14.96
CA ALA A 86 -7.52 -6.72 15.43
C ALA A 86 -6.46 -6.37 14.38
N VAL A 87 -5.86 -7.37 13.72
CA VAL A 87 -4.84 -7.14 12.69
C VAL A 87 -5.39 -6.34 11.51
N PHE A 88 -6.62 -6.62 11.08
CA PHE A 88 -7.26 -5.86 10.01
C PHE A 88 -7.55 -4.42 10.45
N VAL A 89 -8.06 -4.24 11.67
CA VAL A 89 -8.33 -2.91 12.24
C VAL A 89 -7.04 -2.08 12.32
N ASP A 90 -5.94 -2.68 12.78
CA ASP A 90 -4.63 -2.02 12.87
C ASP A 90 -4.09 -1.64 11.48
N CYS A 91 -4.23 -2.52 10.48
CA CYS A 91 -3.83 -2.23 9.10
C CYS A 91 -4.62 -1.06 8.50
N VAL A 92 -5.94 -1.00 8.74
CA VAL A 92 -6.76 0.12 8.27
C VAL A 92 -6.41 1.41 8.99
N GLU A 93 -6.15 1.35 10.30
CA GLU A 93 -5.74 2.53 11.07
C GLU A 93 -4.39 3.08 10.59
N ASP A 94 -3.41 2.20 10.34
CA ASP A 94 -2.12 2.58 9.77
C ASP A 94 -2.29 3.29 8.41
N LEU A 95 -3.13 2.76 7.51
CA LEU A 95 -3.39 3.41 6.22
C LEU A 95 -4.05 4.79 6.35
N TYR A 96 -4.87 4.99 7.38
CA TYR A 96 -5.61 6.23 7.53
C TYR A 96 -4.85 7.29 8.33
N GLN A 97 -4.01 6.90 9.27
CA GLN A 97 -3.27 7.82 10.14
C GLN A 97 -1.87 8.16 9.58
N THR A 98 -1.28 7.29 8.76
CA THR A 98 0.09 7.52 8.29
C THR A 98 0.12 8.61 7.21
N PRO A 99 0.84 9.73 7.40
CA PRO A 99 0.83 10.85 6.46
C PRO A 99 1.56 10.54 5.14
N THR A 100 2.46 9.56 5.12
CA THR A 100 3.22 9.20 3.92
C THR A 100 3.24 7.69 3.70
N ILE A 101 3.34 7.28 2.44
CA ILE A 101 3.51 5.88 2.07
C ILE A 101 4.84 5.73 1.34
N ALA A 102 5.58 4.66 1.66
CA ALA A 102 6.78 4.31 0.93
C ALA A 102 6.43 3.82 -0.48
N ALA A 103 6.95 4.49 -1.50
CA ALA A 103 6.84 4.13 -2.89
C ALA A 103 8.20 3.70 -3.42
N LYS A 104 8.26 2.59 -4.15
CA LYS A 104 9.51 2.12 -4.77
C LYS A 104 9.98 3.15 -5.80
N ALA A 105 11.18 3.67 -5.61
CA ALA A 105 11.84 4.58 -6.53
C ALA A 105 12.45 3.77 -7.69
N ASN A 106 11.59 3.21 -8.56
CA ASN A 106 11.98 2.28 -9.62
C ASN A 106 13.04 2.86 -10.57
N LEU A 107 12.95 4.16 -10.89
CA LEU A 107 13.94 4.82 -11.76
C LEU A 107 15.31 4.92 -11.07
N MET A 108 15.34 5.43 -9.83
CA MET A 108 16.58 5.55 -9.05
C MET A 108 17.21 4.19 -8.75
N SER A 109 16.39 3.17 -8.47
CA SER A 109 16.87 1.80 -8.22
C SER A 109 17.57 1.22 -9.44
N LYS A 110 17.07 1.53 -10.65
CA LYS A 110 17.72 1.13 -11.91
C LYS A 110 18.99 1.92 -12.20
N LEU A 111 19.00 3.23 -11.92
CA LEU A 111 20.19 4.07 -12.13
C LEU A 111 21.35 3.69 -11.20
N ASN A 112 21.05 3.20 -9.99
CA ASN A 112 22.06 2.81 -8.99
C ASN A 112 22.37 1.30 -8.98
N ASP A 113 21.87 0.53 -9.96
CA ASP A 113 21.99 -0.94 -10.04
C ASP A 113 21.63 -1.69 -8.73
N CYS A 114 20.68 -1.14 -7.96
CA CYS A 114 20.26 -1.65 -6.66
C CYS A 114 19.09 -2.64 -6.80
N GLY A 115 19.18 -3.58 -7.73
CA GLY A 115 18.11 -4.55 -8.03
C GLY A 115 17.71 -5.40 -6.83
N ALA A 116 18.67 -5.75 -5.96
CA ALA A 116 18.46 -6.55 -4.76
C ALA A 116 17.96 -5.73 -3.55
N ASN A 117 18.25 -4.44 -3.48
CA ASN A 117 17.88 -3.54 -2.38
C ASN A 117 17.16 -2.31 -2.93
N PRO A 118 15.85 -2.44 -3.22
CA PRO A 118 15.11 -1.36 -3.85
C PRO A 118 15.07 -0.10 -2.97
N ILE A 119 15.31 1.04 -3.59
CA ILE A 119 15.24 2.35 -2.93
C ILE A 119 13.76 2.73 -2.79
N TYR A 120 13.36 3.16 -1.60
CA TYR A 120 12.02 3.69 -1.36
C TYR A 120 12.07 5.18 -1.07
N THR A 121 11.06 5.91 -1.55
CA THR A 121 10.81 7.31 -1.21
C THR A 121 9.44 7.44 -0.55
N HIS A 122 9.31 8.37 0.38
CA HIS A 122 8.02 8.64 1.02
C HIS A 122 7.22 9.65 0.20
N ILE A 123 6.04 9.23 -0.26
CA ILE A 123 5.08 10.09 -0.96
C ILE A 123 3.92 10.46 -0.04
N PRO A 124 3.25 11.61 -0.22
CA PRO A 124 2.06 11.95 0.53
C PRO A 124 0.99 10.84 0.41
N ASN A 125 0.36 10.48 1.52
CA ASN A 125 -0.73 9.53 1.54
C ASN A 125 -2.04 10.24 1.18
N PRO A 126 -2.67 9.96 0.02
CA PRO A 126 -3.90 10.62 -0.39
C PRO A 126 -5.13 10.15 0.41
N ILE A 127 -5.03 9.04 1.15
CA ILE A 127 -6.12 8.51 1.99
C ILE A 127 -6.35 9.40 3.22
N CYS A 128 -5.28 9.98 3.77
CA CYS A 128 -5.38 10.88 4.94
C CYS A 128 -5.41 12.36 4.56
N HIS A 129 -4.89 12.73 3.38
CA HIS A 129 -4.85 14.11 2.91
C HIS A 129 -6.04 14.43 2.00
N ASN A 130 -7.03 15.16 2.55
CA ASN A 130 -8.23 15.62 1.83
C ASN A 130 -8.00 16.85 0.92
N LYS A 131 -6.76 17.14 0.52
CA LYS A 131 -6.44 18.28 -0.35
C LYS A 131 -5.56 17.80 -1.50
N GLU A 132 -5.79 18.33 -2.70
CA GLU A 132 -4.86 18.13 -3.80
C GLU A 132 -3.45 18.46 -3.33
N VAL A 133 -2.51 17.55 -3.58
CA VAL A 133 -1.09 17.87 -3.43
C VAL A 133 -0.79 18.89 -4.52
N SER A 134 -0.88 20.18 -4.18
CA SER A 134 -0.45 21.26 -5.04
C SER A 134 1.04 21.07 -5.27
N TYR A 135 1.42 20.63 -6.47
CA TYR A 135 2.81 20.74 -6.90
C TYR A 135 3.17 22.23 -6.81
N CYS A 136 4.22 22.56 -6.06
CA CYS A 136 4.75 23.90 -6.03
C CYS A 136 5.02 24.33 -7.47
N GLU A 137 4.24 25.29 -7.97
CA GLU A 137 4.66 26.07 -9.12
C GLU A 137 5.95 26.76 -8.69
N SER A 138 7.04 26.38 -9.34
CA SER A 138 8.32 27.07 -9.23
C SER A 138 8.10 28.52 -9.66
N ASN A 139 7.97 29.42 -8.68
CA ASN A 139 8.03 30.86 -8.90
C ASN A 139 9.41 31.22 -9.45
N ASN A 140 9.53 31.24 -10.77
CA ASN A 140 10.51 32.08 -11.43
C ASN A 140 9.96 33.50 -11.46
N SER A 141 10.46 34.34 -10.55
CA SER A 141 10.47 35.80 -10.69
C SER A 141 11.73 36.33 -10.03
#